data_AF-A0A926C377-F1
#
_entry.id   AF-A0A926C377-F1
#
_cell.length_a   1.000
_cell.length_b   1.000
_cell.length_c   1.000
_cell.angle_alpha   90.00
_cell.angle_beta   90.00
_cell.angle_gamma   90.00
#
_symmetry.space_group_name_H-M   'P 1'
#
loop_
_entity.id
_entity.type
_entity.pdbx_description
1 polymer ?
#
loop_
_entity_poly.entity_id
_entity_poly.type
_entity_poly.pdbx_seq_one_letter_code
_entity_poly.pdbx_strand_id
1 'polypeptide(L)'
;RRLTTNYDSLNSLVNRLPPNRFFQISRQFIVHLDAVRTVRDDVNRKLTITLEPALSPGLPAGQVTISRYRSAEFRQWLTEMAGR
;
A
#
# COMPACT_ATOMS: atom_id res chain seq x y z
N ARG A 1 4.93 -7.13 -24.82
CA ARG A 1 6.28 -7.48 -24.32
C ARG A 1 6.16 -7.79 -22.83
N ARG A 2 6.23 -9.06 -22.42
CA ARG A 2 6.10 -9.46 -21.01
C ARG A 2 7.45 -9.24 -20.34
N LEU A 3 7.53 -8.27 -19.44
CA LEU A 3 8.72 -8.05 -18.61
C LEU A 3 8.57 -8.97 -17.38
N THR A 4 9.24 -10.11 -17.39
CA THR A 4 9.35 -10.97 -16.22
C THR A 4 10.50 -10.47 -15.35
N THR A 5 10.18 -10.13 -14.11
CA THR A 5 11.18 -9.79 -13.10
C THR A 5 11.60 -11.07 -12.37
N ASN A 6 12.88 -11.21 -12.04
CA ASN A 6 13.42 -12.38 -11.31
C ASN A 6 13.08 -12.33 -9.80
N TYR A 7 11.90 -11.85 -9.42
CA TYR A 7 11.49 -11.76 -8.01
C TYR A 7 10.55 -12.91 -7.67
N ASP A 8 10.94 -13.74 -6.69
CA ASP A 8 10.13 -14.88 -6.24
C ASP A 8 8.83 -14.46 -5.55
N SER A 9 8.80 -13.28 -4.90
CA SER A 9 7.60 -12.73 -4.26
C SER A 9 7.71 -11.24 -3.92
N LEU A 10 6.56 -10.55 -3.79
CA LEU A 10 6.50 -9.19 -3.25
C LEU A 10 7.04 -9.11 -1.81
N ASN A 11 6.94 -10.19 -1.03
CA ASN A 11 7.51 -10.25 0.32
C ASN A 11 9.05 -10.17 0.31
N SER A 12 9.71 -10.76 -0.70
CA SER A 12 11.16 -10.62 -0.86
C SER A 12 11.55 -9.23 -1.36
N LEU A 13 10.68 -8.61 -2.16
CA LEU A 13 10.88 -7.26 -2.68
C LEU A 13 10.77 -6.18 -1.60
N VAL A 14 9.75 -6.25 -0.72
CA VAL A 14 9.55 -5.23 0.31
C VAL A 14 10.76 -5.08 1.24
N ASN A 15 11.46 -6.19 1.54
CA ASN A 15 12.67 -6.17 2.37
C ASN A 15 13.85 -5.44 1.73
N ARG A 16 13.79 -5.16 0.42
CA ARG A 16 14.82 -4.42 -0.33
C ARG A 16 14.40 -2.98 -0.63
N LEU A 17 13.17 -2.60 -0.28
CA LEU A 17 12.64 -1.25 -0.49
C LEU A 17 12.84 -0.39 0.76
N PRO A 18 13.00 0.94 0.62
CA PRO A 18 13.07 1.84 1.77
C PRO A 18 11.80 1.74 2.63
N PRO A 19 11.88 1.25 3.89
CA PRO A 19 10.70 0.99 4.71
C PRO A 19 10.00 2.27 5.17
N ASN A 20 10.69 3.41 5.11
CA ASN A 20 10.13 4.72 5.38
C ASN A 20 9.22 5.25 4.25
N ARG A 21 9.31 4.64 3.06
CA ARG A 21 8.53 5.06 1.89
C ARG A 21 7.63 3.97 1.35
N PHE A 22 7.93 2.70 1.60
CA PHE A 22 7.16 1.58 1.10
C PHE A 22 6.59 0.73 2.24
N PHE A 23 5.32 0.35 2.11
CA PHE A 23 4.65 -0.53 3.04
C PHE A 23 3.88 -1.63 2.31
N GLN A 24 4.00 -2.87 2.78
CA GLN A 24 3.24 -3.99 2.24
C GLN A 24 1.89 -4.12 2.94
N ILE A 25 0.83 -3.65 2.31
CA ILE A 25 -0.54 -3.71 2.86
C ILE A 25 -1.18 -5.10 2.70
N SER A 26 -0.71 -5.90 1.74
CA SER A 26 -1.16 -7.28 1.53
C SER A 26 -0.14 -8.11 0.73
N ARG A 27 -0.39 -9.40 0.53
CA ARG A 27 0.46 -10.26 -0.31
C ARG A 27 0.55 -9.79 -1.78
N GLN A 28 -0.39 -8.97 -2.24
CA GLN A 28 -0.49 -8.51 -3.63
C GLN A 28 -0.11 -7.03 -3.82
N PHE A 29 0.03 -6.27 -2.73
CA PHE A 29 0.21 -4.82 -2.80
C PHE A 29 1.32 -4.32 -1.88
N ILE A 30 2.25 -3.57 -2.47
CA ILE A 30 3.17 -2.67 -1.78
C ILE A 30 2.81 -1.27 -2.23
N VAL A 31 2.65 -0.34 -1.28
CA VAL A 31 2.26 1.04 -1.56
C VAL A 31 3.39 1.99 -1.20
N HIS A 32 3.54 3.05 -1.99
CA HIS A 32 4.43 4.16 -1.68
C HIS A 32 3.69 5.20 -0.83
N LEU A 33 4.38 5.85 0.10
CA LEU A 33 3.82 6.87 1.00
C LEU A 33 3.10 7.97 0.22
N ASP A 34 3.78 8.59 -0.75
CA ASP A 34 3.23 9.69 -1.56
C ASP A 34 2.05 9.28 -2.44
N ALA A 35 1.86 7.97 -2.66
CA ALA A 35 0.73 7.49 -3.44
C ALA A 35 -0.56 7.41 -2.62
N VAL A 36 -0.49 7.46 -1.28
CA VAL A 36 -1.67 7.36 -0.41
C VAL A 36 -2.35 8.72 -0.31
N ARG A 37 -3.51 8.89 -0.98
CA ARG A 37 -4.25 10.15 -0.97
C ARG A 37 -5.25 10.27 0.16
N THR A 38 -5.99 9.19 0.42
CA THR A 38 -6.96 9.16 1.53
C THR A 38 -6.92 7.83 2.24
N VAL A 39 -7.19 7.86 3.54
CA VAL A 39 -7.38 6.68 4.39
C VAL A 39 -8.73 6.83 5.06
N ARG A 40 -9.57 5.80 4.95
CA ARG A 40 -10.91 5.77 5.55
C ARG A 40 -11.09 4.49 6.34
N ASP A 41 -11.79 4.60 7.45
CA ASP A 41 -12.30 3.42 8.14
C ASP A 41 -13.33 2.70 7.28
N ASP A 42 -13.26 1.38 7.30
CA ASP A 42 -14.20 0.49 6.67
C ASP A 42 -14.80 -0.45 7.73
N VAL A 43 -15.85 -1.17 7.36
CA VAL A 43 -16.50 -2.15 8.24
C VAL A 43 -15.50 -3.18 8.77
N ASN A 44 -15.74 -3.68 9.99
CA ASN A 44 -14.92 -4.69 10.65
C ASN A 44 -13.47 -4.27 10.93
N ARG A 45 -13.23 -2.98 11.22
CA ARG A 45 -11.88 -2.41 11.49
C ARG A 45 -10.92 -2.55 10.31
N LYS A 46 -11.44 -2.76 9.10
CA LYS A 46 -10.66 -2.66 7.87
C LYS A 46 -10.40 -1.19 7.56
N LEU A 47 -9.42 -0.94 6.70
CA LEU A 47 -9.19 0.39 6.15
C LEU A 47 -9.31 0.35 4.65
N THR A 48 -9.89 1.37 4.07
CA THR A 48 -9.86 1.58 2.62
C THR A 48 -8.99 2.79 2.34
N ILE A 49 -7.97 2.59 1.50
CA ILE A 49 -7.12 3.67 1.03
C ILE A 49 -7.41 3.97 -0.42
N THR A 50 -7.26 5.23 -0.80
CA THR A 50 -7.30 5.63 -2.21
C THR A 50 -5.89 5.97 -2.66
N LEU A 51 -5.43 5.35 -3.74
CA LEU A 51 -4.11 5.56 -4.31
C LEU A 51 -4.14 6.49 -5.52
N GLU A 52 -3.14 7.38 -5.61
CA GLU A 52 -2.87 8.20 -6.78
C GLU A 52 -1.39 8.18 -7.19
N PRO A 53 -1.08 8.06 -8.49
CA PRO A 53 -2.00 7.91 -9.62
C PRO A 53 -2.75 6.56 -9.57
N ALA A 54 -3.88 6.49 -10.28
CA ALA A 54 -4.68 5.27 -10.30
C ALA A 54 -3.85 4.07 -10.80
N LEU A 55 -4.11 2.89 -10.23
CA LEU A 55 -3.35 1.65 -10.47
C LEU A 55 -3.21 1.27 -11.95
N SER A 56 -4.16 1.72 -12.78
CA SER A 56 -4.12 1.59 -14.23
C SER A 56 -4.64 2.88 -14.88
N PRO A 57 -4.10 3.28 -16.05
CA PRO A 57 -4.69 4.35 -16.86
C PRO A 57 -6.15 4.00 -17.17
N GLY A 58 -7.09 4.86 -16.79
CA GLY A 58 -8.52 4.68 -17.07
C GLY A 58 -9.34 3.97 -15.98
N LEU A 59 -8.74 3.52 -14.87
CA LEU A 59 -9.52 3.15 -13.68
C LEU A 59 -9.64 4.36 -12.72
N PRO A 60 -10.82 4.59 -12.11
CA PRO A 60 -10.95 5.58 -11.04
C PRO A 60 -10.01 5.23 -9.90
N ALA A 61 -9.58 6.27 -9.15
CA ALA A 61 -8.55 6.22 -8.11
C ALA A 61 -8.54 4.88 -7.37
N GLY A 62 -7.42 4.16 -7.46
CA GLY A 62 -7.35 2.75 -7.08
C GLY A 62 -7.61 2.58 -5.60
N GLN A 63 -8.82 2.18 -5.24
CA GLN A 63 -9.17 1.90 -3.86
C GLN A 63 -8.68 0.51 -3.47
N VAL A 64 -7.95 0.44 -2.36
CA VAL A 64 -7.44 -0.82 -1.84
C VAL A 64 -7.87 -0.98 -0.39
N THR A 65 -8.45 -2.14 -0.07
CA THR A 65 -8.84 -2.49 1.30
C THR A 65 -7.70 -3.22 2.00
N ILE A 66 -7.38 -2.73 3.19
CA ILE A 66 -6.40 -3.28 4.13
C ILE A 66 -7.14 -4.10 5.17
N SER A 67 -6.65 -5.31 5.43
CA SER A 67 -7.23 -6.21 6.43
C SER A 67 -7.10 -5.63 7.84
N ARG A 68 -8.05 -5.99 8.73
CA ARG A 68 -8.07 -5.57 10.15
C ARG A 68 -6.73 -5.69 10.88
N TYR A 69 -5.94 -6.72 10.56
CA TYR A 69 -4.67 -7.00 11.22
C TYR A 69 -3.58 -6.02 10.80
N ARG A 70 -3.59 -5.62 9.51
CA ARG A 70 -2.62 -4.67 8.95
C ARG A 70 -3.08 -3.22 9.07
N SER A 71 -4.35 -2.98 9.36
CA SER A 71 -4.92 -1.64 9.56
C SER A 71 -4.17 -0.83 10.62
N ALA A 72 -3.93 -1.45 11.78
CA ALA A 72 -3.26 -0.77 12.91
C ALA A 72 -1.80 -0.43 12.58
N GLU A 73 -1.05 -1.42 12.07
CA GLU A 73 0.34 -1.24 11.64
C GLU A 73 0.47 -0.16 10.56
N PHE A 74 -0.44 -0.16 9.56
CA PHE A 74 -0.44 0.82 8.48
C PHE A 74 -0.71 2.25 8.97
N ARG A 75 -1.66 2.43 9.89
CA ARG A 75 -1.95 3.75 10.50
C ARG A 75 -0.77 4.28 11.30
N GLN A 76 -0.13 3.41 12.07
CA GLN A 76 1.06 3.77 12.83
C GLN A 76 2.19 4.19 11.88
N TRP A 77 2.47 3.37 10.87
CA TRP A 77 3.47 3.67 9.85
C TRP A 77 3.21 5.00 9.14
N LEU A 78 1.97 5.27 8.72
CA LEU A 78 1.61 6.55 8.12
C LEU A 78 1.85 7.73 9.06
N THR A 79 1.44 7.62 10.33
CA THR A 79 1.66 8.69 11.32
C THR A 79 3.14 8.97 11.52
N GLU A 80 3.96 7.92 11.62
CA GLU A 80 5.40 8.04 11.84
C GLU A 80 6.15 8.60 10.63
N MET A 81 5.70 8.28 9.41
CA MET A 81 6.40 8.63 8.17
C MET A 81 5.87 9.90 7.49
N ALA A 82 4.56 10.19 7.59
CA ALA A 82 3.97 11.40 7.01
C ALA A 82 4.16 12.65 7.88
N GLY A 83 4.48 12.47 9.17
CA GLY A 83 4.80 13.56 10.08
C GLY A 83 6.28 14.00 10.06
N ARG A 84 7.08 13.52 9.11
CA ARG A 84 8.52 13.80 8.98
C ARG A 84 8.85 14.58 7.71
#